data_AF-A0AAV3QDL4-F1
#
_entry.id   AF-A0AAV3QDL4-F1
#
_cell.length_a   1.000
_cell.length_b   1.000
_cell.length_c   1.000
_cell.angle_alpha   90.00
_cell.angle_beta   90.00
_cell.angle_gamma   90.00
#
_symmetry.space_group_name_H-M   'P 1'
#
loop_
_entity.id
_entity.type
_entity.pdbx_description
1 polymer ?
#
loop_
_entity_poly.entity_id
_entity_poly.type
_entity_poly.pdbx_seq_one_letter_code
_entity_poly.pdbx_strand_id
1 'polypeptide(L)' 'MEFAIEVEMLGRVRHKNLLGLRGFYAGEDERLIVYDYMPNHSLLTHLHGKLADDGLLDWQTRINIVIGAAEGIA' A
#
# COMPACT_ATOMS: atom_id res chain seq x y z
N MET A 1 0.51 -14.87 14.53
CA MET A 1 0.78 -15.47 13.20
C MET A 1 0.68 -14.43 12.09
N GLU A 2 -0.32 -13.55 12.12
CA GLU A 2 -0.55 -12.47 11.13
C GLU A 2 0.72 -11.70 10.74
N PHE A 3 1.46 -11.16 11.70
CA PHE A 3 2.71 -10.42 11.43
C PHE A 3 3.76 -11.23 10.66
N ALA A 4 3.99 -12.49 11.03
CA ALA A 4 5.02 -13.31 10.37
C ALA A 4 4.64 -13.61 8.92
N ILE A 5 3.36 -13.87 8.67
CA ILE A 5 2.82 -14.06 7.32
C ILE A 5 2.98 -12.79 6.50
N GLU A 6 2.66 -11.62 7.08
CA GLU A 6 2.78 -10.34 6.38
C GLU A 6 4.24 -10.01 6.02
N VAL A 7 5.17 -10.20 6.95
CA VAL A 7 6.61 -10.03 6.70
C VAL A 7 7.11 -11.00 5.61
N GLU A 8 6.68 -12.27 5.66
CA GLU A 8 7.03 -13.26 4.65
C GLU A 8 6.51 -12.87 3.26
N MET A 9 5.25 -12.44 3.17
CA MET A 9 4.61 -12.02 1.92
C MET A 9 5.29 -10.79 1.32
N LEU A 10 5.49 -9.74 2.12
CA LEU A 10 6.16 -8.50 1.69
C LEU A 10 7.64 -8.71 1.37
N GLY A 11 8.29 -9.70 1.99
CA GLY A 11 9.70 -10.04 1.75
C GLY A 11 9.92 -10.82 0.44
N ARG A 12 8.93 -11.60 -0.01
CA ARG A 12 9.05 -12.45 -1.20
C ARG A 12 8.77 -11.73 -2.51
N VAL A 13 7.88 -10.75 -2.49
CA VAL A 13 7.40 -10.10 -3.71
C VAL A 13 8.03 -8.71 -3.84
N ARG A 14 8.66 -8.45 -4.99
CA ARG A 14 9.16 -7.12 -5.36
C ARG A 14 8.49 -6.69 -6.66
N HIS A 15 7.58 -5.73 -6.56
CA HIS A 15 6.87 -5.18 -7.70
C HIS A 15 6.64 -3.67 -7.51
N LYS A 16 6.66 -2.90 -8.61
CA LYS A 16 6.52 -1.43 -8.58
C LYS A 16 5.19 -0.94 -7.95
N ASN A 17 4.14 -1.75 -8.04
CA ASN A 17 2.79 -1.44 -7.51
C ASN A 17 2.47 -2.19 -6.22
N LEU A 18 3.47 -2.84 -5.59
CA LEU A 18 3.33 -3.46 -4.29
C LEU A 18 4.25 -2.78 -3.29
N LEU A 19 3.78 -2.71 -2.05
CA LEU A 19 4.55 -2.16 -0.94
C LEU A 19 5.78 -3.05 -0.69
N GLY A 20 6.96 -2.46 -0.75
CA GLY A 20 8.22 -3.17 -0.50
C GLY A 20 8.60 -3.14 0.98
N LEU A 21 8.95 -4.31 1.53
CA LEU A 21 9.54 -4.40 2.86
C LEU A 21 10.94 -3.79 2.87
N ARG A 22 11.18 -2.79 3.74
CA ARG A 22 12.52 -2.28 4.04
C ARG A 22 13.15 -3.02 5.21
N GLY A 23 12.33 -3.43 6.18
CA GLY A 23 12.74 -4.19 7.35
C GLY A 23 11.57 -4.41 8.30
N PHE A 24 11.81 -5.11 9.39
CA PHE A 24 10.82 -5.34 10.43
C PHE A 24 11.50 -5.35 11.80
N TYR A 25 10.72 -5.07 12.85
CA TYR A 25 11.11 -5.25 14.24
C TYR A 25 10.13 -6.21 14.90
N ALA A 26 10.64 -7.15 15.68
CA ALA A 26 9.84 -8.12 16.44
C ALA A 26 10.40 -8.20 17.85
N GLY A 27 9.88 -7.33 18.73
CA GLY A 27 10.17 -7.34 20.16
C GLY A 27 9.21 -8.23 20.94
N GLU A 28 9.32 -8.18 22.27
CA GLU A 28 8.42 -8.91 23.17
C GLU A 28 6.98 -8.36 23.10
N ASP A 29 6.84 -7.03 23.19
CA ASP A 29 5.53 -6.37 23.30
C ASP A 29 5.01 -5.77 21.99
N GLU A 30 5.88 -5.56 21.00
CA GLU A 30 5.51 -4.88 19.76
C GLU A 30 6.14 -5.49 18.52
N ARG A 31 5.46 -5.26 17.40
CA ARG A 31 5.89 -5.71 16.07
C ARG A 31 5.68 -4.58 15.08
N LEU A 32 6.72 -4.26 14.32
CA LEU A 32 6.71 -3.14 13.38
C LEU A 32 7.14 -3.64 12.00
N ILE A 33 6.48 -3.13 10.97
CA ILE A 33 6.86 -3.32 9.57
C ILE A 33 7.33 -1.97 9.05
N VAL A 34 8.53 -1.94 8.46
CA VAL A 34 9.16 -0.72 7.96
C VAL A 34 9.10 -0.74 6.44
N TYR A 35 8.56 0.33 5.87
CA TYR A 35 8.43 0.57 4.43
C TYR A 35 8.54 2.06 4.12
N ASP A 36 8.63 2.41 2.84
CA ASP A 36 8.72 3.81 2.41
C ASP A 36 7.41 4.55 2.70
N TYR A 37 7.51 5.77 3.22
CA TYR A 37 6.33 6.59 3.47
C TYR A 37 5.60 6.92 2.17
N MET A 38 4.28 6.73 2.16
CA MET A 38 3.40 7.04 1.03
C MET A 38 2.68 8.37 1.30
N PRO A 39 3.14 9.49 0.71
CA PRO A 39 2.62 10.82 1.06
C PRO A 39 1.21 11.09 0.55
N ASN A 40 0.75 10.32 -0.44
CA ASN A 40 -0.51 10.58 -1.15
C ASN A 40 -1.73 9.95 -0.49
N HIS A 41 -1.64 9.49 0.76
CA HIS A 41 -2.73 8.79 1.45
C HIS A 41 -3.24 7.53 0.72
N SER A 42 -4.27 6.90 1.29
CA SER A 42 -4.91 5.73 0.69
C SER A 42 -5.91 6.14 -0.39
N LEU A 43 -6.18 5.23 -1.34
CA LEU A 43 -7.26 5.41 -2.31
C LEU A 43 -8.63 5.60 -1.62
N LEU A 44 -8.87 4.94 -0.49
CA LEU A 44 -10.07 5.12 0.32
C LEU A 44 -10.24 6.59 0.76
N THR A 45 -9.14 7.24 1.15
CA THR A 45 -9.13 8.65 1.56
C THR A 45 -9.55 9.58 0.42
N HIS A 46 -9.13 9.27 -0.81
CA HIS A 46 -9.47 10.03 -2.01
C HIS A 46 -10.89 9.76 -2.52
N LEU A 47 -11.42 8.55 -2.31
CA LEU A 47 -12.74 8.17 -2.81
C LEU A 47 -13.88 8.48 -1.83
N HIS A 48 -13.61 8.36 -0.52
CA HIS A 48 -14.63 8.39 0.52
C HIS A 48 -14.22 9.19 1.76
N GLY A 49 -12.98 9.69 1.80
CA GLY A 49 -12.44 10.42 2.94
C GLY A 49 -12.46 11.93 2.75
N LYS A 50 -11.66 12.62 3.57
CA LYS A 50 -11.57 14.09 3.61
C LYS A 50 -11.14 14.73 2.28
N LEU A 51 -10.49 13.96 1.41
CA LEU A 51 -10.00 14.45 0.10
C LEU A 51 -11.01 14.18 -1.03
N ALA A 52 -12.16 13.57 -0.75
CA ALA A 52 -13.16 13.27 -1.78
C ALA A 52 -13.75 14.53 -2.44
N ASP A 53 -13.82 15.64 -1.69
CA ASP A 53 -14.40 16.90 -2.14
C ASP A 53 -13.39 17.81 -2.88
N ASP A 54 -12.08 17.56 -2.74
CA ASP A 54 -10.99 18.43 -3.24
C ASP A 54 -10.72 18.35 -4.75
N GLY A 55 -11.48 17.52 -5.47
CA GLY A 55 -11.29 17.29 -6.90
C GLY A 55 -11.10 15.81 -7.17
N LEU A 56 -12.20 15.18 -7.60
CA LEU A 56 -12.28 13.76 -7.93
C LEU A 56 -11.11 13.33 -8.82
N LEU A 57 -10.47 12.21 -8.45
CA LEU A 57 -9.58 11.44 -9.32
C LEU A 57 -10.18 11.41 -10.73
N ASP A 58 -9.54 12.08 -11.69
CA ASP A 58 -10.06 12.14 -13.05
C ASP A 58 -10.07 10.74 -13.67
N TRP A 59 -10.78 10.58 -14.79
CA TRP A 59 -10.94 9.28 -15.42
C TRP A 59 -9.59 8.64 -15.77
N GLN A 60 -8.63 9.41 -16.27
CA GLN A 60 -7.32 8.89 -16.64
C GLN A 60 -6.56 8.38 -15.41
N THR A 61 -6.61 9.11 -14.31
CA THR A 61 -6.02 8.71 -13.03
C THR A 61 -6.64 7.43 -12.50
N ARG A 62 -7.98 7.30 -12.57
CA ARG A 62 -8.68 6.07 -12.19
C ARG A 62 -8.24 4.87 -13.00
N ILE A 63 -8.10 5.03 -14.31
CA ILE A 63 -7.62 3.97 -15.21
C ILE A 63 -6.20 3.56 -14.83
N ASN A 64 -5.30 4.52 -14.57
CA ASN A 64 -3.95 4.23 -14.13
C ASN A 64 -3.91 3.47 -12.79
N ILE A 65 -4.78 3.84 -11.84
CA ILE A 65 -4.91 3.13 -10.55
C ILE A 65 -5.37 1.68 -10.77
N VAL A 66 -6.40 1.46 -11.59
CA VAL A 66 -6.92 0.10 -11.86
C VAL A 66 -5.88 -0.76 -12.55
N ILE A 67 -5.17 -0.22 -13.56
CA ILE A 67 -4.09 -0.94 -14.24
C ILE A 67 -2.97 -1.27 -13.24
N GLY A 68 -2.54 -0.29 -12.43
CA GLY A 68 -1.49 -0.50 -11.45
C GLY A 68 -1.85 -1.57 -10.41
N ALA A 69 -3.10 -1.57 -9.94
CA ALA A 69 -3.61 -2.60 -9.04
C ALA A 69 -3.64 -3.99 -9.70
N ALA A 70 -4.12 -4.08 -10.94
CA ALA A 70 -4.12 -5.33 -11.70
C ALA A 70 -2.70 -5.88 -11.92
N GLU A 71 -1.75 -5.03 -12.31
CA GLU A 71 -0.33 -5.40 -12.45
C GLU A 71 0.29 -5.84 -11.11
N GLY A 72 -0.18 -5.31 -9.97
CA GLY A 72 0.30 -5.72 -8.64
C GLY A 72 -0.26 -7.07 -8.17
N ILE A 73 -1.40 -7.51 -8.70
CA ILE A 73 -2.05 -8.78 -8.34
C ILE A 73 -1.61 -9.93 -9.25
N ALA A 74 -1.32 -9.63 -10.52
CA ALA A 74 -0.94 -10.61 -11.55
C ALA A 74 0.37 -11.33 -11.22
#